data_AF-E0NSE7-F1
#
_entry.id   AF-E0NSE7-F1
#
_cell.length_a   1.000
_cell.length_b   1.000
_cell.length_c   1.000
_cell.angle_alpha   90.00
_cell.angle_beta   90.00
_cell.angle_gamma   90.00
#
_symmetry.space_group_name_H-M   'P 1'
#
loop_
_entity.id
_entity.type
_entity.pdbx_description
1 polymer ?
#
loop_
_entity_poly.entity_id
_entity_poly.type
_entity_poly.pdbx_seq_one_letter_code
_entity_poly.pdbx_strand_id
1 'polypeptide(L)'
;MTTTITFQMKQLPILLFLALTLLYSSCRKSPDEQAAPLMQTIETHYTAKQYDQVLAGIDSLRKQFPLAIQTRKKALRLYQTTELILAQTDLAATDSALQQTEAAVRRLEQEVNRLRTVGMASPHILRLLTTTRICRDSLQTRFDIQCAKIKYIHKRQKEKL
;
A
#
# COMPACT_ATOMS: atom_id res chain seq x y z
N MET A 1 -38.28 -3.26 -69.26
CA MET A 1 -38.47 -2.98 -67.82
C MET A 1 -38.59 -4.32 -67.08
N THR A 2 -37.50 -4.93 -66.60
CA THR A 2 -37.60 -6.11 -65.68
C THR A 2 -36.28 -6.51 -65.01
N THR A 3 -35.12 -5.97 -65.37
CA THR A 3 -33.81 -6.43 -64.83
C THR A 3 -33.29 -5.68 -63.60
N THR A 4 -33.94 -4.62 -63.14
CA THR A 4 -33.47 -3.82 -61.99
C THR A 4 -34.00 -4.31 -60.63
N ILE A 5 -35.05 -5.14 -60.60
CA ILE A 5 -35.74 -5.51 -59.35
C ILE A 5 -35.06 -6.68 -58.62
N THR A 6 -34.37 -7.58 -59.33
CA THR A 6 -33.75 -8.78 -58.73
C THR A 6 -32.46 -8.51 -57.96
N PHE A 7 -31.78 -7.38 -58.21
CA PHE A 7 -30.53 -7.03 -57.52
C PHE A 7 -30.76 -6.54 -56.07
N GLN A 8 -31.90 -5.88 -55.80
CA GLN A 8 -32.25 -5.33 -54.49
C GLN A 8 -32.53 -6.40 -53.42
N MET A 9 -33.08 -7.55 -53.80
CA MET A 9 -33.46 -8.61 -52.84
C MET A 9 -32.27 -9.45 -52.34
N LYS A 10 -31.12 -9.41 -53.01
CA LYS A 10 -29.93 -10.21 -52.64
C LYS A 10 -28.96 -9.45 -51.72
N GLN A 11 -29.07 -8.12 -51.67
CA GLN A 11 -28.25 -7.26 -50.78
C GLN A 11 -28.91 -7.01 -49.42
N LEU A 12 -30.24 -7.13 -49.31
CA LEU A 12 -31.00 -7.03 -48.07
C LEU A 12 -30.56 -8.03 -46.97
N PRO A 13 -30.32 -9.33 -47.24
CA PRO A 13 -29.85 -10.26 -46.21
C PRO A 13 -28.41 -9.98 -45.75
N ILE A 14 -27.55 -9.46 -46.64
CA ILE A 14 -26.16 -9.12 -46.33
C ILE A 14 -26.10 -7.91 -45.39
N LEU A 15 -26.94 -6.89 -45.64
CA LEU A 15 -27.05 -5.71 -44.78
C LEU A 15 -27.59 -6.06 -43.38
N LEU A 16 -28.55 -7.00 -43.32
CA LEU A 16 -29.14 -7.49 -42.06
C LEU A 16 -28.14 -8.30 -41.23
N PHE A 17 -27.32 -9.16 -41.85
CA PHE A 17 -26.25 -9.89 -41.18
C PHE A 17 -25.14 -8.97 -40.65
N LEU A 18 -24.77 -7.93 -41.41
CA LEU A 18 -23.77 -6.94 -40.97
C LEU A 18 -24.27 -6.15 -39.76
N ALA A 19 -25.54 -5.69 -39.77
CA ALA A 19 -26.17 -5.02 -38.64
C ALA A 19 -26.25 -5.91 -37.39
N LEU A 20 -26.50 -7.23 -37.56
CA LEU A 20 -26.52 -8.19 -36.46
C LEU A 20 -25.14 -8.39 -35.83
N THR A 21 -24.05 -8.40 -36.63
CA THR A 21 -22.67 -8.50 -36.10
C THR A 21 -22.20 -7.24 -35.36
N LEU A 22 -22.66 -6.04 -35.75
CA LEU A 22 -22.40 -4.78 -35.05
C LEU A 22 -23.10 -4.70 -33.68
N LEU A 23 -24.20 -5.42 -33.49
CA LEU A 23 -24.89 -5.51 -32.20
C LEU A 23 -24.16 -6.43 -31.21
N TYR A 24 -23.38 -7.42 -31.66
CA TYR A 24 -22.60 -8.31 -30.79
C TYR A 24 -21.39 -7.65 -30.12
N SER A 25 -20.89 -6.51 -30.62
CA SER A 25 -19.81 -5.76 -29.96
C SER A 25 -20.24 -4.98 -28.71
N SER A 26 -21.55 -4.88 -28.44
CA SER A 26 -22.09 -4.11 -27.30
C SER A 26 -21.95 -4.79 -25.93
N CYS A 27 -21.44 -6.03 -25.87
CA CYS A 27 -21.38 -6.82 -24.63
C CYS A 27 -19.95 -7.22 -24.20
N ARG A 28 -18.91 -6.49 -24.65
CA ARG A 28 -17.56 -6.64 -24.06
C ARG A 28 -17.43 -5.75 -22.84
N LYS A 29 -17.28 -6.36 -21.67
CA LYS A 29 -17.01 -5.65 -20.41
C LYS A 29 -15.76 -4.79 -20.54
N SER A 30 -15.82 -3.57 -20.02
CA SER A 30 -14.65 -2.69 -19.99
C SER A 30 -13.52 -3.28 -19.12
N PRO A 31 -12.24 -2.90 -19.32
CA PRO A 31 -11.16 -3.34 -18.44
C PRO A 31 -11.44 -3.06 -16.96
N ASP A 32 -12.06 -1.93 -16.65
CA ASP A 32 -12.44 -1.57 -15.28
C ASP A 32 -13.56 -2.47 -14.72
N GLU A 33 -14.56 -2.85 -15.52
CA GLU A 33 -15.61 -3.80 -15.12
C GLU A 33 -15.05 -5.21 -14.87
N GLN A 34 -14.05 -5.62 -15.64
CA GLN A 34 -13.37 -6.91 -15.42
C GLN A 34 -12.55 -6.90 -14.12
N ALA A 35 -11.99 -5.74 -13.74
CA ALA A 35 -11.20 -5.57 -12.52
C ALA A 35 -12.05 -5.35 -11.25
N ALA A 36 -13.34 -5.03 -11.40
CA ALA A 36 -14.23 -4.67 -10.30
C ALA A 36 -14.36 -5.75 -9.20
N PRO A 37 -14.47 -7.06 -9.50
CA PRO A 37 -14.55 -8.09 -8.46
C PRO A 37 -13.31 -8.13 -7.58
N LEU A 38 -12.12 -8.03 -8.17
CA LEU A 38 -10.86 -8.01 -7.41
C LEU A 38 -10.76 -6.74 -6.55
N MET A 39 -11.19 -5.59 -7.08
CA MET A 39 -11.26 -4.36 -6.30
C MET A 39 -12.22 -4.48 -5.10
N GLN A 40 -13.36 -5.16 -5.27
CA GLN A 40 -14.30 -5.42 -4.19
C GLN A 40 -13.66 -6.30 -3.09
N THR A 41 -12.94 -7.35 -3.47
CA THR A 41 -12.17 -8.17 -2.52
C THR A 41 -11.16 -7.34 -1.72
N ILE A 42 -10.41 -6.47 -2.40
CA ILE A 42 -9.47 -5.54 -1.74
C ILE A 42 -10.19 -4.66 -0.71
N GLU A 43 -11.36 -4.12 -1.04
CA GLU A 43 -12.16 -3.27 -0.13
C GLU A 43 -12.72 -4.05 1.07
N THR A 44 -13.10 -5.31 0.87
CA THR A 44 -13.49 -6.21 1.97
C THR A 44 -12.32 -6.42 2.93
N HIS A 45 -11.13 -6.73 2.42
CA HIS A 45 -9.92 -6.88 3.27
C HIS A 45 -9.58 -5.58 4.00
N TYR A 46 -9.74 -4.43 3.33
CA TYR A 46 -9.50 -3.12 3.95
C TYR A 46 -10.47 -2.86 5.11
N THR A 47 -11.76 -3.14 4.91
CA THR A 47 -12.79 -3.03 5.96
C THR A 47 -12.51 -3.98 7.12
N ALA A 48 -11.99 -5.17 6.84
CA ALA A 48 -11.55 -6.14 7.84
C ALA A 48 -10.18 -5.80 8.49
N LYS A 49 -9.56 -4.66 8.14
CA LYS A 49 -8.22 -4.24 8.58
C LYS A 49 -7.09 -5.25 8.27
N GLN A 50 -7.28 -6.09 7.26
CA GLN A 50 -6.30 -7.07 6.80
C GLN A 50 -5.34 -6.41 5.81
N TYR A 51 -4.52 -5.48 6.31
CA TYR A 51 -3.74 -4.57 5.47
C TYR A 51 -2.73 -5.29 4.55
N ASP A 52 -2.13 -6.39 4.98
CA ASP A 52 -1.24 -7.18 4.12
C ASP A 52 -1.97 -7.75 2.89
N GLN A 53 -3.22 -8.19 3.07
CA GLN A 53 -4.05 -8.69 1.97
C GLN A 53 -4.51 -7.55 1.05
N VAL A 54 -4.72 -6.35 1.60
CA VAL A 54 -4.99 -5.15 0.78
C VAL A 54 -3.80 -4.86 -0.14
N LEU A 55 -2.58 -4.82 0.39
CA LEU A 55 -1.38 -4.54 -0.41
C LEU A 55 -1.13 -5.61 -1.48
N ALA A 56 -1.22 -6.89 -1.10
CA ALA A 56 -1.06 -8.01 -2.03
C ALA A 56 -2.14 -8.02 -3.13
N GLY A 57 -3.38 -7.69 -2.77
CA GLY A 57 -4.49 -7.56 -3.72
C GLY A 57 -4.27 -6.41 -4.70
N ILE A 58 -3.81 -5.25 -4.22
CA ILE A 58 -3.50 -4.09 -5.08
C ILE A 58 -2.36 -4.41 -6.07
N ASP A 59 -1.32 -5.12 -5.63
CA ASP A 59 -0.25 -5.54 -6.53
C ASP A 59 -0.74 -6.55 -7.58
N SER A 60 -1.63 -7.46 -7.18
CA SER A 60 -2.29 -8.39 -8.11
C SER A 60 -3.15 -7.66 -9.13
N LEU A 61 -3.94 -6.66 -8.70
CA LEU A 61 -4.76 -5.81 -9.56
C LEU A 61 -3.91 -5.08 -10.60
N ARG A 62 -2.77 -4.51 -10.20
CA ARG A 62 -1.86 -3.80 -11.10
C ARG A 62 -1.25 -4.71 -12.16
N LYS A 63 -0.97 -5.97 -11.83
CA LYS A 63 -0.39 -6.97 -12.74
C LYS A 63 -1.44 -7.54 -13.70
N GLN A 64 -2.61 -7.90 -13.19
CA GLN A 64 -3.65 -8.60 -13.96
C GLN A 64 -4.47 -7.65 -14.83
N PHE A 65 -4.71 -6.41 -14.37
CA PHE A 65 -5.55 -5.45 -15.07
C PHE A 65 -4.80 -4.15 -15.37
N PRO A 66 -3.75 -4.17 -16.21
CA PRO A 66 -2.94 -2.99 -16.49
C PRO A 66 -3.73 -1.86 -17.16
N LEU A 67 -4.78 -2.19 -17.91
CA LEU A 67 -5.61 -1.23 -18.65
C LEU A 67 -6.84 -0.72 -17.87
N ALA A 68 -7.09 -1.23 -16.66
CA ALA A 68 -8.20 -0.77 -15.79
C ALA A 68 -7.82 0.51 -15.04
N ILE A 69 -7.73 1.62 -15.77
CA ILE A 69 -7.13 2.87 -15.28
C ILE A 69 -7.89 3.43 -14.08
N GLN A 70 -9.23 3.42 -14.10
CA GLN A 70 -10.03 4.00 -13.02
C GLN A 70 -9.95 3.14 -11.76
N THR A 71 -10.03 1.83 -11.91
CA THR A 71 -9.88 0.86 -10.82
C THR A 71 -8.47 0.95 -10.22
N ARG A 72 -7.42 1.10 -11.04
CA ARG A 72 -6.04 1.33 -10.57
C ARG A 72 -5.88 2.65 -9.82
N LYS A 73 -6.54 3.74 -10.25
CA LYS A 73 -6.56 5.01 -9.50
C LYS A 73 -7.24 4.85 -8.14
N LYS A 74 -8.35 4.10 -8.08
CA LYS A 74 -9.02 3.76 -6.80
C LYS A 74 -8.09 2.97 -5.88
N ALA A 75 -7.47 1.91 -6.41
CA ALA A 75 -6.51 1.08 -5.69
C ALA A 75 -5.27 1.86 -5.23
N LEU A 76 -4.77 2.81 -6.01
CA LEU A 76 -3.63 3.65 -5.62
C LEU A 76 -3.96 4.54 -4.42
N ARG A 77 -5.16 5.12 -4.37
CA ARG A 77 -5.62 5.88 -3.18
C ARG A 77 -5.69 4.98 -1.96
N LEU A 78 -6.24 3.78 -2.11
CA LEU A 78 -6.32 2.82 -1.01
C LEU A 78 -4.94 2.38 -0.53
N TYR A 79 -4.01 2.11 -1.45
CA TYR A 79 -2.61 1.81 -1.15
C TYR A 79 -1.97 2.89 -0.27
N GLN A 80 -2.10 4.16 -0.68
CA GLN A 80 -1.53 5.28 0.08
C GLN A 80 -2.13 5.38 1.49
N THR A 81 -3.43 5.19 1.64
CA THR A 81 -4.10 5.20 2.95
C THR A 81 -3.67 4.01 3.82
N THR A 82 -3.57 2.81 3.25
CA THR A 82 -3.12 1.62 3.96
C THR A 82 -1.67 1.76 4.43
N GLU A 83 -0.77 2.22 3.56
CA GLU A 83 0.63 2.49 3.92
C GLU A 83 0.75 3.56 5.00
N LEU A 84 -0.12 4.57 5.00
CA LEU A 84 -0.16 5.61 6.03
C LEU A 84 -0.54 5.02 7.39
N ILE A 85 -1.59 4.19 7.44
CA ILE A 85 -2.04 3.53 8.68
C ILE A 85 -0.93 2.64 9.24
N LEU A 86 -0.28 1.84 8.38
CA LEU A 86 0.81 0.96 8.80
C LEU A 86 2.01 1.77 9.33
N ALA A 87 2.41 2.83 8.63
CA ALA A 87 3.51 3.69 9.07
C ALA A 87 3.21 4.40 10.40
N GLN A 88 1.98 4.88 10.60
CA GLN A 88 1.56 5.50 11.85
C GLN A 88 1.52 4.50 13.01
N THR A 89 1.07 3.27 12.75
CA THR A 89 1.04 2.19 13.75
C THR A 89 2.45 1.79 14.16
N ASP A 90 3.36 1.62 13.20
CA ASP A 90 4.76 1.30 13.47
C ASP A 90 5.49 2.44 14.19
N LEU A 91 5.19 3.70 13.82
CA LEU A 91 5.72 4.88 14.52
C LEU A 91 5.31 4.88 16.00
N ALA A 92 4.03 4.64 16.30
CA ALA A 92 3.54 4.61 17.69
C ALA A 92 4.20 3.50 18.51
N ALA A 93 4.36 2.31 17.94
CA ALA A 93 5.06 1.20 18.59
C ALA A 93 6.54 1.53 18.81
N THR A 94 7.20 2.10 17.81
CA THR A 94 8.62 2.47 17.85
C THR A 94 8.88 3.59 18.87
N ASP A 95 8.03 4.61 18.91
CA ASP A 95 8.12 5.71 19.90
C ASP A 95 8.01 5.18 21.33
N SER A 96 7.03 4.32 21.61
CA SER A 96 6.89 3.71 22.94
C SER A 96 8.13 2.90 23.34
N ALA A 97 8.67 2.09 22.43
CA ALA A 97 9.88 1.31 22.67
C ALA A 97 11.12 2.20 22.86
N LEU A 98 11.22 3.29 22.08
CA LEU A 98 12.29 4.27 22.19
C LEU A 98 12.28 4.95 23.55
N GLN A 99 11.13 5.46 24.00
CA GLN A 99 10.97 6.10 25.31
C GLN A 99 11.38 5.18 26.47
N GLN A 100 10.98 3.90 26.40
CA GLN A 100 11.38 2.90 27.39
C GLN A 100 12.88 2.66 27.38
N THR A 101 13.48 2.52 26.19
CA THR A 101 14.91 2.27 26.03
C THR A 101 15.75 3.47 26.46
N GLU A 102 15.32 4.69 26.16
CA GLU A 102 15.96 5.90 26.65
C GLU A 102 15.94 6.00 28.18
N ALA A 103 14.82 5.66 28.82
CA ALA A 103 14.74 5.60 30.27
C ALA A 103 15.71 4.56 30.85
N ALA A 104 15.85 3.40 30.20
CA ALA A 104 16.83 2.39 30.58
C ALA A 104 18.27 2.87 30.42
N VAL A 105 18.61 3.53 29.29
CA VAL A 105 19.93 4.15 29.08
C VAL A 105 20.23 5.15 30.20
N ARG A 106 19.31 6.07 30.50
CA ARG A 106 19.50 7.07 31.56
C ARG A 106 19.79 6.44 32.92
N ARG A 107 19.04 5.39 33.30
CA ARG A 107 19.26 4.66 34.55
C ARG A 107 20.61 3.95 34.58
N LEU A 108 20.99 3.29 33.49
CA LEU A 108 22.28 2.60 33.38
C LEU A 108 23.45 3.57 33.39
N GLU A 109 23.32 4.74 32.77
CA GLU A 109 24.34 5.79 32.81
C GLU A 109 24.57 6.29 34.24
N GLN A 110 23.50 6.55 34.99
CA GLN A 110 23.59 6.93 36.40
C GLN A 110 24.30 5.86 37.23
N GLU A 111 23.92 4.59 37.06
CA GLU A 111 24.53 3.48 37.79
C GLU A 111 26.00 3.28 37.43
N VAL A 112 26.34 3.29 36.14
CA VAL A 112 27.74 3.19 35.67
C VAL A 112 28.57 4.35 36.22
N ASN A 113 28.03 5.57 36.23
CA ASN A 113 28.74 6.72 36.78
C ASN A 113 28.98 6.56 38.28
N ARG A 114 27.98 6.10 39.04
CA ARG A 114 28.12 5.78 40.47
C ARG A 114 29.16 4.69 40.72
N LEU A 115 29.18 3.63 39.92
CA LEU A 115 30.15 2.54 40.07
C LEU A 115 31.57 2.98 39.67
N ARG A 116 31.71 3.88 38.70
CA ARG A 116 33.01 4.44 38.30
C ARG A 116 33.64 5.28 39.40
N THR A 117 32.87 6.08 40.13
CA THR A 117 33.42 6.91 41.22
C THR A 117 34.01 6.08 42.35
N VAL A 118 33.45 4.88 42.60
CA VAL A 118 33.94 3.94 43.63
C VAL A 118 34.87 2.85 43.06
N GLY A 119 35.25 2.91 41.77
CA GLY A 119 36.15 1.93 41.14
C GLY A 119 35.56 0.52 40.94
N MET A 120 34.23 0.35 41.01
CA MET A 120 33.52 -0.94 40.94
C MET A 120 32.77 -1.16 39.62
N ALA A 121 33.05 -0.37 38.57
CA ALA A 121 32.39 -0.53 37.28
C ALA A 121 32.87 -1.82 36.58
N SER A 122 32.02 -2.84 36.55
CA SER A 122 32.35 -4.13 35.94
C SER A 122 32.24 -4.10 34.40
N PRO A 123 33.00 -4.96 33.68
CA PRO A 123 32.85 -5.09 32.23
C PRO A 123 31.42 -5.45 31.79
N HIS A 124 30.69 -6.19 32.63
CA HIS A 124 29.30 -6.57 32.39
C HIS A 124 28.37 -5.36 32.31
N ILE A 125 28.42 -4.46 33.31
CA ILE A 125 27.52 -3.29 33.31
C ILE A 125 27.86 -2.30 32.18
N LEU A 126 29.14 -2.18 31.83
CA LEU A 126 29.59 -1.38 30.68
C LEU A 126 29.07 -1.96 29.36
N ARG A 127 29.18 -3.27 29.17
CA ARG A 127 28.64 -3.94 27.98
C ARG A 127 27.12 -3.78 27.90
N LEU A 128 26.40 -3.92 29.01
CA LEU A 128 24.96 -3.70 29.05
C LEU A 128 24.60 -2.28 28.61
N LEU A 129 25.26 -1.25 29.15
CA LEU A 129 25.06 0.14 28.73
C LEU A 129 25.31 0.32 27.22
N THR A 130 26.40 -0.24 26.70
CA THR A 130 26.71 -0.16 25.27
C THR A 130 25.64 -0.81 24.40
N THR A 131 25.18 -2.02 24.73
CA THR A 131 24.14 -2.70 23.94
C THR A 131 22.80 -1.99 24.03
N THR A 132 22.43 -1.43 25.19
CA THR A 132 21.21 -0.63 25.33
C THR A 132 21.26 0.66 24.49
N ARG A 133 22.42 1.33 24.42
CA ARG A 133 22.61 2.50 23.54
C ARG A 133 22.46 2.15 22.06
N ILE A 134 23.05 1.03 21.63
CA ILE A 134 22.89 0.54 20.25
C ILE A 134 21.41 0.28 19.94
N CYS A 135 20.68 -0.34 20.87
CA CYS A 135 19.24 -0.56 20.72
C CYS A 135 18.46 0.75 20.57
N ARG A 136 18.74 1.74 21.43
CA ARG A 136 18.17 3.10 21.33
C ARG A 136 18.44 3.72 19.96
N ASP A 137 19.67 3.69 19.48
CA ASP A 137 20.05 4.32 18.21
C ASP A 137 19.36 3.63 17.01
N SER A 138 19.19 2.31 17.08
CA SER A 138 18.40 1.57 16.11
C SER A 138 16.92 1.97 16.14
N LEU A 139 16.33 2.18 17.32
CA LEU A 139 14.94 2.62 17.46
C LEU A 139 14.76 4.07 16.97
N GLN A 140 15.70 4.95 17.27
CA GLN A 140 15.72 6.33 16.77
C GLN A 140 15.73 6.36 15.24
N THR A 141 16.58 5.54 14.62
CA THR A 141 16.63 5.43 13.16
C THR A 141 15.29 4.99 12.57
N ARG A 142 14.63 3.99 13.17
CA ARG A 142 13.31 3.54 12.74
C ARG A 142 12.26 4.63 12.89
N PHE A 143 12.26 5.35 14.01
CA PHE A 143 11.36 6.47 14.28
C PHE A 143 11.49 7.54 13.19
N ASP A 144 12.73 7.96 12.89
CA ASP A 144 13.00 8.99 11.89
C ASP A 144 12.55 8.56 10.48
N ILE A 145 12.78 7.29 10.12
CA ILE A 145 12.31 6.72 8.85
C ILE A 145 10.78 6.75 8.76
N GLN A 146 10.06 6.32 9.80
CA GLN A 146 8.59 6.33 9.77
C GLN A 146 8.03 7.75 9.73
N CYS A 147 8.62 8.69 10.48
CA CYS A 147 8.28 10.12 10.36
C CYS A 147 8.48 10.64 8.94
N ALA A 148 9.59 10.29 8.28
CA ALA A 148 9.86 10.67 6.90
C ALA A 148 8.86 10.03 5.91
N LYS A 149 8.55 8.73 6.10
CA LYS A 149 7.55 8.01 5.29
C LYS A 149 6.17 8.65 5.37
N ILE A 150 5.70 8.98 6.57
CA ILE A 150 4.40 9.65 6.79
C ILE A 150 4.38 11.02 6.10
N LYS A 151 5.44 11.83 6.26
CA LYS A 151 5.56 13.13 5.58
C LYS A 151 5.50 12.98 4.07
N TYR A 152 6.19 11.98 3.52
CA TYR A 152 6.19 11.70 2.09
C TYR A 152 4.80 11.27 1.60
N ILE A 153 4.11 10.37 2.30
CA ILE A 153 2.76 9.94 1.93
C ILE A 153 1.80 11.13 1.92
N HIS A 154 1.81 11.98 2.95
CA HIS A 154 0.99 13.20 2.97
C HIS A 154 1.30 14.14 1.81
N LYS A 155 2.59 14.31 1.44
CA LYS A 155 2.97 15.10 0.26
C LYS A 155 2.37 14.52 -1.02
N ARG A 156 2.48 13.19 -1.21
CA ARG A 156 1.95 12.48 -2.38
C ARG A 156 0.42 12.49 -2.46
N GLN A 157 -0.28 12.51 -1.33
CA GLN A 157 -1.74 12.64 -1.29
C GLN A 157 -2.22 14.06 -1.66
N LYS A 158 -1.40 15.10 -1.42
CA LYS A 158 -1.70 16.48 -1.82
C LYS A 158 -1.46 16.72 -3.31
N GLU A 159 -0.53 15.99 -3.91
CA GLU A 159 -0.31 15.97 -5.36
C GLU A 159 -1.49 15.23 -6.02
N LYS A 160 -2.37 15.95 -6.73
CA LYS A 160 -3.55 15.34 -7.39
C LYS A 160 -3.11 14.25 -8.37
N LEU A 161 -3.69 13.05 -8.26
CA LEU A 161 -3.55 11.89 -9.16
C LEU A 161 -4.56 11.89 -10.32
#